data_AF-A0A6P8Y1M7-F1
#
_entry.id   AF-A0A6P8Y1M7-F1
#
_cell.length_a   1.000
_cell.length_b   1.000
_cell.length_c   1.000
_cell.angle_alpha   90.00
_cell.angle_beta   90.00
_cell.angle_gamma   90.00
#
_symmetry.space_group_name_H-M   'P 1'
#
loop_
_entity.id
_entity.type
_entity.pdbx_description
1 polymer ?
#
loop_
_entity_poly.entity_id
_entity_poly.type
_entity_poly.pdbx_seq_one_letter_code
_entity_poly.pdbx_strand_id
1 'polypeptide(L)'
;MPCLSGVISAKMDEKVEAGTSSSFSKVGLSMTELRTSLLDYLLSNEKAHFKSQHKDDPELSEIEKRKIAEDLLDRSPAQFLSRFGQFLSEDHLLYFSSDALLHKNESYEIGFHLRRLRRFHCKATHDVDVKNRRYDALKKMIANGSSYFSEDEMRQRNPYLYEQLIGQYLSEEERKEREAPDLENITFVNLLLMKISKDETKELWTKQEKEENGTQNDSSQSSDENEDTCAAKNWNERGTWGEMEDDVTKLMDKRKKSKKRKSRLEAVPDINDISDDERHLLMEEFMSTMYNSFIDGKDADFDYSQIDSNPDYDCIDVREKDEEEKYFDAETPEDVEMEAVADTPVPESQMLPPPSLAEKRKAEEEEEDTLDAFMRTVEVPCQTSELTSAFRNLCHQSAVQAQEKSRVKKTHVIKINLKQD
;
A
#
# COMPACT_ATOMS: atom_id res chain seq x y z
N MET A 1 -19.61 -68.74 43.11
CA MET A 1 -19.84 -67.50 43.90
C MET A 1 -18.49 -66.90 44.21
N PRO A 2 -18.25 -65.59 44.01
CA PRO A 2 -18.58 -64.71 42.88
C PRO A 2 -17.28 -64.07 42.29
N CYS A 3 -17.21 -63.82 40.98
CA CYS A 3 -17.43 -62.51 40.30
C CYS A 3 -16.33 -61.44 40.49
N LEU A 4 -16.13 -60.72 39.38
CA LEU A 4 -15.75 -59.30 39.19
C LEU A 4 -14.45 -59.15 38.37
N SER A 5 -14.57 -59.14 37.04
CA SER A 5 -14.98 -58.02 36.16
C SER A 5 -13.77 -57.22 35.70
N GLY A 6 -13.40 -57.44 34.43
CA GLY A 6 -12.46 -56.60 33.72
C GLY A 6 -13.02 -55.19 33.51
N VAL A 7 -12.13 -54.22 33.54
CA VAL A 7 -12.40 -52.87 33.03
C VAL A 7 -11.27 -52.53 32.06
N ILE A 8 -11.69 -52.35 30.82
CA ILE A 8 -10.91 -51.91 29.67
C ILE A 8 -10.65 -50.42 29.87
N SER A 9 -9.39 -50.01 29.97
CA SER A 9 -9.03 -48.59 29.96
C SER A 9 -8.98 -48.11 28.51
N ALA A 10 -10.06 -47.45 28.08
CA ALA A 10 -10.12 -46.77 26.80
C ALA A 10 -9.16 -45.57 26.79
N LYS A 11 -8.32 -45.52 25.76
CA LYS A 11 -7.46 -44.39 25.41
C LYS A 11 -8.34 -43.42 24.62
N MET A 12 -8.66 -42.26 25.20
CA MET A 12 -9.28 -41.14 24.50
C MET A 12 -8.17 -40.15 24.20
N ASP A 13 -7.79 -40.08 22.93
CA ASP A 13 -7.00 -38.98 22.37
C ASP A 13 -7.94 -37.77 22.25
N GLU A 14 -7.82 -36.82 23.18
CA GLU A 14 -8.53 -35.55 23.13
C GLU A 14 -7.70 -34.55 22.32
N LYS A 15 -8.09 -34.37 21.05
CA LYS A 15 -7.71 -33.23 20.22
C LYS A 15 -8.14 -31.95 20.92
N VAL A 16 -7.17 -31.10 21.24
CA VAL A 16 -7.40 -29.71 21.64
C VAL A 16 -7.87 -28.95 20.40
N GLU A 17 -9.18 -28.80 20.24
CA GLU A 17 -9.75 -27.85 19.29
C GLU A 17 -9.62 -26.43 19.83
N ALA A 18 -9.03 -25.56 19.00
CA ALA A 18 -8.90 -24.14 19.24
C ALA A 18 -10.29 -23.53 19.50
N GLY A 19 -10.42 -22.89 20.66
CA GLY A 19 -11.67 -22.30 21.14
C GLY A 19 -12.23 -21.29 20.16
N THR A 20 -13.44 -21.61 19.70
CA THR A 20 -14.40 -20.71 19.05
C THR A 20 -14.57 -19.44 19.88
N SER A 21 -14.25 -18.29 19.28
CA SER A 21 -14.56 -16.96 19.80
C SER A 21 -16.07 -16.82 19.97
N SER A 22 -16.56 -17.01 21.18
CA SER A 22 -17.95 -16.74 21.56
C SER A 22 -18.15 -15.22 21.62
N SER A 23 -18.67 -14.65 20.53
CA SER A 23 -19.07 -13.26 20.42
C SER A 23 -20.40 -13.02 21.14
N PHE A 24 -20.40 -13.06 22.47
CA PHE A 24 -21.46 -12.42 23.25
C PHE A 24 -21.06 -10.95 23.44
N SER A 25 -21.85 -10.04 22.89
CA SER A 25 -21.65 -8.61 23.08
C SER A 25 -21.71 -8.28 24.57
N LYS A 26 -20.63 -7.74 25.14
CA LYS A 26 -20.55 -7.39 26.58
C LYS A 26 -21.31 -6.12 26.96
N VAL A 27 -22.27 -5.71 26.12
CA VAL A 27 -23.07 -4.50 26.29
C VAL A 27 -24.04 -4.71 27.45
N GLY A 28 -23.78 -4.08 28.59
CA GLY A 28 -24.61 -4.13 29.80
C GLY A 28 -23.96 -4.76 31.04
N LEU A 29 -22.69 -5.18 30.98
CA LEU A 29 -21.95 -5.64 32.15
C LEU A 29 -21.64 -4.49 33.11
N SER A 30 -21.54 -4.80 34.41
CA SER A 30 -21.10 -3.81 35.40
C SER A 30 -19.64 -3.42 35.16
N MET A 31 -19.26 -2.21 35.57
CA MET A 31 -17.90 -1.70 35.37
C MET A 31 -16.82 -2.58 36.01
N THR A 32 -17.15 -3.24 37.13
CA THR A 32 -16.27 -4.21 37.80
C THR A 32 -16.07 -5.47 36.96
N GLU A 33 -17.11 -5.98 36.32
CA GLU A 33 -17.04 -7.16 35.46
C GLU A 33 -16.32 -6.86 34.14
N LEU A 34 -16.54 -5.68 33.56
CA LEU A 34 -15.79 -5.22 32.39
C LEU A 34 -14.30 -5.11 32.70
N ARG A 35 -13.95 -4.57 33.88
CA ARG A 35 -12.56 -4.46 34.34
C ARG A 35 -11.91 -5.83 34.53
N THR A 36 -12.56 -6.78 35.20
CA THR A 36 -12.00 -8.13 35.39
C THR A 36 -11.85 -8.85 34.05
N SER A 37 -12.87 -8.77 33.20
CA SER A 37 -12.84 -9.41 31.88
C SER A 37 -11.76 -8.83 30.97
N LEU A 38 -11.51 -7.52 31.04
CA LEU A 38 -10.43 -6.84 30.33
C LEU A 38 -9.05 -7.38 30.76
N LEU A 39 -8.83 -7.52 32.07
CA LEU A 39 -7.55 -8.02 32.60
C LEU A 39 -7.34 -9.50 32.29
N ASP A 40 -8.39 -10.32 32.41
CA ASP A 40 -8.31 -11.75 32.10
C ASP A 40 -8.03 -11.99 30.59
N TYR A 41 -8.65 -11.17 29.72
CA TYR A 41 -8.37 -11.21 28.28
C TYR A 41 -6.93 -10.78 27.96
N LEU A 42 -6.43 -9.75 28.63
CA LEU A 42 -5.03 -9.31 28.48
C LEU A 42 -4.05 -10.42 28.88
N LEU A 43 -4.31 -11.13 29.98
CA LEU A 43 -3.45 -12.21 30.48
C LEU A 43 -3.47 -13.43 29.55
N SER A 44 -4.57 -13.65 28.84
CA SER A 44 -4.69 -14.72 27.84
C SER A 44 -3.83 -14.47 26.60
N ASN A 45 -3.38 -13.23 26.37
CA ASN A 45 -2.56 -12.86 25.23
C ASN A 45 -1.05 -13.02 25.52
N GLU A 46 -0.43 -14.05 24.93
CA GLU A 46 0.99 -14.36 25.13
C GLU A 46 1.95 -13.28 24.61
N LYS A 47 1.51 -12.46 23.66
CA LYS A 47 2.31 -11.39 23.03
C LYS A 47 2.40 -10.10 23.87
N ALA A 48 1.65 -10.00 24.96
CA ALA A 48 1.63 -8.79 25.79
C ALA A 48 2.86 -8.74 26.71
N HIS A 49 3.65 -7.66 26.59
CA HIS A 49 4.83 -7.45 27.43
C HIS A 49 4.49 -6.58 28.65
N PHE A 50 4.51 -7.18 29.83
CA PHE A 50 4.20 -6.50 31.11
C PHE A 50 5.41 -5.83 31.75
N LYS A 51 6.61 -6.35 31.48
CA LYS A 51 7.88 -5.84 32.01
C LYS A 51 9.00 -6.12 31.01
N SER A 52 9.99 -5.23 30.95
CA SER A 52 11.24 -5.50 30.24
C SER A 52 12.03 -6.54 31.05
N GLN A 53 12.11 -7.77 30.53
CA GLN A 53 12.84 -8.88 31.14
C GLN A 53 14.08 -9.19 30.30
N HIS A 54 15.19 -9.53 30.95
CA HIS A 54 16.35 -10.10 30.26
C HIS A 54 16.09 -11.57 29.92
N LYS A 55 16.80 -12.10 28.92
CA LYS A 55 16.63 -13.49 28.45
C LYS A 55 16.82 -14.56 29.55
N ASP A 56 17.52 -14.20 30.62
CA ASP A 56 17.84 -15.08 31.75
C ASP A 56 16.92 -14.86 32.97
N ASP A 57 15.98 -13.91 32.90
CA ASP A 57 15.01 -13.66 33.97
C ASP A 57 13.87 -14.70 33.93
N PRO A 58 13.38 -15.18 35.10
CA PRO A 58 12.26 -16.11 35.15
C PRO A 58 10.98 -15.48 34.58
N GLU A 59 10.15 -16.28 33.90
CA GLU A 59 8.86 -15.82 33.37
C GLU A 59 7.96 -15.30 34.50
N LEU A 60 7.35 -14.12 34.29
CA LEU A 60 6.41 -13.56 35.28
C LEU A 60 5.21 -14.49 35.45
N SER A 61 4.81 -14.72 36.70
CA SER A 61 3.56 -15.42 37.01
C SER A 61 2.34 -14.62 36.55
N GLU A 62 1.23 -15.31 36.25
CA GLU A 62 -0.03 -14.65 35.86
C GLU A 62 -0.53 -13.65 36.93
N ILE A 63 -0.31 -13.98 38.20
CA ILE A 63 -0.68 -13.13 39.34
C ILE A 63 0.14 -11.84 39.34
N GLU A 64 1.44 -11.92 39.05
CA GLU A 64 2.31 -10.75 38.96
C GLU A 64 1.99 -9.90 37.75
N LYS A 65 1.74 -10.52 36.58
CA LYS A 65 1.28 -9.81 35.36
C LYS A 65 -0.01 -9.04 35.63
N ARG A 66 -0.98 -9.69 36.30
CA ARG A 66 -2.26 -9.09 36.67
C ARG A 66 -2.08 -7.86 37.55
N LYS A 67 -1.27 -7.97 38.60
CA LYS A 67 -0.98 -6.84 39.51
C LYS A 67 -0.33 -5.67 38.80
N ILE A 68 0.63 -5.92 37.90
CA ILE A 68 1.27 -4.86 37.11
C ILE A 68 0.26 -4.13 36.22
N ALA A 69 -0.64 -4.88 35.57
CA ALA A 69 -1.68 -4.31 34.73
C ALA A 69 -2.72 -3.52 35.54
N GLU A 70 -3.16 -4.04 36.69
CA GLU A 70 -4.06 -3.35 37.62
C GLU A 70 -3.43 -2.05 38.15
N ASP A 71 -2.20 -2.11 38.64
CA ASP A 71 -1.47 -0.94 39.13
C ASP A 71 -1.32 0.13 38.04
N LEU A 72 -1.08 -0.25 36.79
CA LEU A 72 -0.96 0.71 35.68
C LEU A 72 -2.31 1.32 35.32
N LEU A 73 -3.38 0.52 35.31
CA LEU A 73 -4.74 0.98 35.02
C LEU A 73 -5.22 1.99 36.07
N ASP A 74 -4.87 1.78 37.34
CA ASP A 74 -5.25 2.67 38.44
C ASP A 74 -4.39 3.94 38.48
N ARG A 75 -3.13 3.87 38.08
CA ARG A 75 -2.22 5.02 38.03
C ARG A 75 -2.49 5.95 36.85
N SER A 76 -2.62 5.38 35.65
CA SER A 76 -2.72 6.13 34.40
C SER A 76 -3.40 5.30 33.31
N PRO A 77 -4.72 5.45 33.12
CA PRO A 77 -5.46 4.78 32.07
C PRO A 77 -4.93 5.06 30.66
N ALA A 78 -4.41 6.25 30.38
CA ALA A 78 -3.83 6.58 29.08
C ALA A 78 -2.58 5.73 28.77
N GLN A 79 -1.66 5.60 29.72
CA GLN A 79 -0.46 4.76 29.54
C GLN A 79 -0.82 3.28 29.42
N PHE A 80 -1.86 2.84 30.14
CA PHE A 80 -2.40 1.49 29.98
C PHE A 80 -2.85 1.25 28.54
N LEU A 81 -3.66 2.15 27.97
CA LEU A 81 -4.13 2.05 26.59
C LEU A 81 -2.99 2.13 25.57
N SER A 82 -1.98 2.97 25.79
CA SER A 82 -0.83 3.06 24.89
C SER A 82 -0.02 1.78 24.83
N ARG A 83 0.09 1.01 25.92
CA ARG A 83 0.91 -0.21 25.98
C ARG A 83 0.12 -1.47 25.65
N PHE A 84 -1.10 -1.55 26.16
CA PHE A 84 -1.92 -2.76 26.12
C PHE A 84 -3.11 -2.67 25.17
N GLY A 85 -3.44 -1.47 24.67
CA GLY A 85 -4.65 -1.23 23.88
C GLY A 85 -4.77 -2.11 22.64
N GLN A 86 -3.66 -2.40 21.95
CA GLN A 86 -3.63 -3.27 20.76
C GLN A 86 -4.03 -4.73 21.05
N PHE A 87 -3.94 -5.16 22.31
CA PHE A 87 -4.29 -6.49 22.77
C PHE A 87 -5.68 -6.56 23.40
N LEU A 88 -6.43 -5.45 23.41
CA LEU A 88 -7.80 -5.41 23.92
C LEU A 88 -8.79 -5.70 22.79
N SER A 89 -10.02 -6.05 23.16
CA SER A 89 -11.14 -6.15 22.23
C SER A 89 -11.97 -4.87 22.24
N GLU A 90 -12.78 -4.66 21.21
CA GLU A 90 -13.65 -3.48 21.10
C GLU A 90 -14.59 -3.33 22.30
N ASP A 91 -15.14 -4.44 22.80
CA ASP A 91 -15.99 -4.49 23.98
C ASP A 91 -15.29 -3.95 25.24
N HIS A 92 -13.98 -4.17 25.37
CA HIS A 92 -13.18 -3.68 26.49
C HIS A 92 -12.94 -2.17 26.44
N LEU A 93 -13.02 -1.56 25.24
CA LEU A 93 -12.89 -0.11 25.08
C LEU A 93 -14.09 0.66 25.66
N LEU A 94 -15.23 -0.02 25.87
CA LEU A 94 -16.40 0.56 26.54
C LEU A 94 -16.08 0.97 27.98
N TYR A 95 -15.23 0.21 28.69
CA TYR A 95 -14.79 0.56 30.05
C TYR A 95 -14.22 1.98 30.12
N PHE A 96 -13.37 2.35 29.15
CA PHE A 96 -12.77 3.68 29.07
C PHE A 96 -13.69 4.72 28.42
N SER A 97 -14.85 4.34 27.90
CA SER A 97 -15.81 5.28 27.32
C SER A 97 -16.89 5.68 28.33
N SER A 98 -17.19 4.79 29.28
CA SER A 98 -18.27 4.95 30.26
C SER A 98 -17.82 5.60 31.58
N ASP A 99 -16.54 5.55 31.92
CA ASP A 99 -16.05 6.07 33.20
C ASP A 99 -15.65 7.55 33.15
N ALA A 100 -16.67 8.42 33.21
CA ALA A 100 -16.50 9.88 33.31
C ALA A 100 -15.56 10.34 34.46
N LEU A 101 -15.29 9.50 35.47
CA LEU A 101 -14.45 9.85 36.62
C LEU A 101 -12.97 9.56 36.39
N LEU A 102 -12.62 8.57 35.56
CA LEU A 102 -11.23 8.32 35.13
C LEU A 102 -10.67 9.46 34.26
N HIS A 103 -11.56 10.25 33.64
CA HIS A 103 -11.21 11.21 32.61
C HIS A 103 -10.77 12.60 33.10
N LYS A 104 -10.86 12.96 34.39
CA LYS A 104 -10.68 14.37 34.80
C LYS A 104 -9.34 15.02 34.41
N ASN A 105 -8.26 14.24 34.33
CA ASN A 105 -6.93 14.76 33.96
C ASN A 105 -6.41 14.22 32.61
N GLU A 106 -6.86 13.04 32.16
CA GLU A 106 -6.37 12.35 30.95
C GLU A 106 -7.44 12.22 29.85
N SER A 107 -8.55 12.98 29.93
CA SER A 107 -9.68 12.92 28.97
C SER A 107 -9.23 12.89 27.51
N TYR A 108 -8.32 13.79 27.15
CA TYR A 108 -7.87 13.94 25.78
C TYR A 108 -7.05 12.75 25.30
N GLU A 109 -6.07 12.29 26.10
CA GLU A 109 -5.20 11.17 25.77
C GLU A 109 -5.99 9.87 25.66
N ILE A 110 -6.90 9.62 26.60
CA ILE A 110 -7.79 8.46 26.57
C ILE A 110 -8.68 8.51 25.32
N GLY A 111 -9.27 9.67 25.02
CA GLY A 111 -10.07 9.86 23.81
C GLY A 111 -9.27 9.65 22.52
N PHE A 112 -8.01 10.08 22.48
CA PHE A 112 -7.09 9.86 21.36
C PHE A 112 -6.80 8.37 21.17
N HIS A 113 -6.40 7.67 22.24
CA HIS A 113 -6.14 6.24 22.17
C HIS A 113 -7.40 5.44 21.81
N LEU A 114 -8.57 5.81 22.32
CA LEU A 114 -9.84 5.18 21.96
C LEU A 114 -10.18 5.33 20.48
N ARG A 115 -10.04 6.53 19.91
CA ARG A 115 -10.24 6.75 18.47
C ARG A 115 -9.28 5.89 17.65
N ARG A 116 -8.00 5.88 18.01
CA ARG A 116 -6.98 5.06 17.35
C ARG A 116 -7.30 3.57 17.41
N LEU A 117 -7.67 3.05 18.57
CA LEU A 117 -7.98 1.62 18.76
C LEU A 117 -9.28 1.21 18.08
N ARG A 118 -10.34 2.04 18.12
CA ARG A 118 -11.56 1.78 17.36
C ARG A 118 -11.31 1.72 15.86
N ARG A 119 -10.45 2.61 15.34
CA ARG A 119 -10.02 2.60 13.94
C ARG A 119 -9.21 1.35 13.58
N PHE A 120 -8.36 0.87 14.50
CA PHE A 120 -7.65 -0.39 14.35
C PHE A 120 -8.57 -1.61 14.32
N HIS A 121 -9.61 -1.65 15.16
CA HIS A 121 -10.58 -2.75 15.17
C HIS A 121 -11.58 -2.70 14.01
N CYS A 122 -11.83 -1.52 13.45
CA CYS A 122 -12.65 -1.38 12.26
C CYS A 122 -11.84 -1.78 11.01
N LYS A 123 -12.14 -2.96 10.46
CA LYS A 123 -11.43 -3.52 9.29
C LYS A 123 -11.35 -2.55 8.11
N ALA A 124 -12.45 -1.89 7.77
CA ALA A 124 -12.48 -0.96 6.63
C ALA A 124 -11.50 0.22 6.81
N THR A 125 -11.46 0.82 8.00
CA THR A 125 -10.52 1.93 8.25
C THR A 125 -9.09 1.43 8.43
N HIS A 126 -8.91 0.24 9.01
CA HIS A 126 -7.60 -0.39 9.14
C HIS A 126 -6.98 -0.69 7.76
N ASP A 127 -7.76 -1.20 6.82
CA ASP A 127 -7.30 -1.51 5.46
C ASP A 127 -6.89 -0.23 4.72
N VAL A 128 -7.65 0.87 4.89
CA VAL A 128 -7.27 2.20 4.39
C VAL A 128 -5.97 2.69 5.02
N ASP A 129 -5.84 2.58 6.35
CA ASP A 129 -4.62 3.00 7.05
C ASP A 129 -3.38 2.20 6.59
N VAL A 130 -3.54 0.88 6.36
CA VAL A 130 -2.47 0.03 5.81
C VAL A 130 -2.09 0.49 4.40
N LYS A 131 -3.07 0.75 3.53
CA LYS A 131 -2.81 1.26 2.17
C LYS A 131 -2.11 2.62 2.20
N ASN A 132 -2.52 3.51 3.11
CA ASN A 132 -1.91 4.83 3.28
C ASN A 132 -0.46 4.71 3.78
N ARG A 133 -0.18 3.81 4.74
CA ARG A 133 1.19 3.52 5.18
C ARG A 133 2.06 2.96 4.06
N ARG A 134 1.54 2.01 3.28
CA ARG A 134 2.24 1.44 2.12
C ARG A 134 2.48 2.49 1.04
N TYR A 135 1.54 3.39 0.81
CA TYR A 135 1.69 4.48 -0.15
C TYR A 135 2.78 5.48 0.29
N ASP A 136 2.85 5.83 1.56
CA ASP A 136 3.93 6.67 2.08
C ASP A 136 5.29 5.97 1.99
N ALA A 137 5.33 4.67 2.27
CA ALA A 137 6.53 3.86 2.08
C ALA A 137 6.96 3.79 0.61
N LEU A 138 6.02 3.59 -0.33
CA LEU A 138 6.26 3.64 -1.78
C LEU A 138 6.91 4.97 -2.18
N LYS A 139 6.33 6.10 -1.74
CA LYS A 139 6.88 7.44 -1.99
C LYS A 139 8.30 7.58 -1.48
N LYS A 140 8.55 7.18 -0.23
CA LYS A 140 9.88 7.21 0.38
C LYS A 140 10.87 6.32 -0.37
N MET A 141 10.46 5.14 -0.81
CA MET A 141 11.31 4.22 -1.57
C MET A 141 11.67 4.76 -2.95
N ILE A 142 10.73 5.40 -3.65
CA ILE A 142 10.98 6.07 -4.93
C ILE A 142 11.92 7.27 -4.72
N ALA A 143 11.64 8.11 -3.73
CA ALA A 143 12.46 9.28 -3.41
C ALA A 143 13.90 8.91 -3.02
N ASN A 144 14.07 7.79 -2.30
CA ASN A 144 15.38 7.26 -1.92
C ASN A 144 16.08 6.50 -3.06
N GLY A 145 15.43 6.29 -4.21
CA GLY A 145 16.00 5.58 -5.35
C GLY A 145 16.18 4.07 -5.11
N SER A 146 15.23 3.44 -4.43
CA SER A 146 15.26 1.99 -4.18
C SER A 146 15.28 1.17 -5.48
N SER A 147 16.10 0.13 -5.53
CA SER A 147 16.17 -0.82 -6.66
C SER A 147 14.84 -1.54 -6.92
N TYR A 148 14.00 -1.67 -5.89
CA TYR A 148 12.75 -2.45 -5.93
C TYR A 148 11.72 -1.98 -6.98
N PHE A 149 11.74 -0.68 -7.28
CA PHE A 149 10.86 -0.05 -8.29
C PHE A 149 11.60 0.27 -9.59
N SER A 150 12.76 -0.34 -9.82
CA SER A 150 13.41 -0.30 -11.14
C SER A 150 12.61 -1.13 -12.15
N GLU A 151 12.65 -0.73 -13.41
CA GLU A 151 11.95 -1.43 -14.51
C GLU A 151 12.35 -2.91 -14.58
N ASP A 152 13.63 -3.23 -14.40
CA ASP A 152 14.14 -4.60 -14.46
C ASP A 152 13.64 -5.49 -13.30
N GLU A 153 13.53 -4.94 -12.08
CA GLU A 153 12.97 -5.66 -10.92
C GLU A 153 11.47 -5.84 -11.06
N MET A 154 10.75 -4.81 -11.53
CA MET A 154 9.31 -4.92 -11.79
C MET A 154 9.01 -5.95 -12.88
N ARG A 155 9.82 -6.00 -13.95
CA ARG A 155 9.71 -7.01 -15.01
C ARG A 155 9.96 -8.43 -14.49
N GLN A 156 10.91 -8.62 -13.57
CA GLN A 156 11.17 -9.94 -12.98
C GLN A 156 10.02 -10.43 -12.11
N ARG A 157 9.36 -9.53 -11.37
CA ARG A 157 8.22 -9.85 -10.52
C ARG A 157 6.94 -10.13 -11.31
N ASN A 158 6.70 -9.37 -12.38
CA ASN A 158 5.52 -9.56 -13.23
C ASN A 158 5.89 -9.59 -14.73
N PRO A 159 6.51 -10.69 -15.20
CA PRO A 159 6.97 -10.80 -16.58
C PRO A 159 5.82 -10.88 -17.59
N TYR A 160 4.66 -11.44 -17.22
CA TYR A 160 3.52 -11.55 -18.13
C TYR A 160 2.90 -10.20 -18.44
N LEU A 161 2.62 -9.40 -17.39
CA LEU A 161 2.11 -8.05 -17.54
C LEU A 161 3.06 -7.15 -18.34
N TYR A 162 4.37 -7.27 -18.08
CA TYR A 162 5.38 -6.54 -18.85
C TYR A 162 5.33 -6.90 -20.34
N GLU A 163 5.20 -8.19 -20.67
CA GLU A 163 5.08 -8.61 -22.07
C GLU A 163 3.82 -8.04 -22.74
N GLN A 164 2.67 -8.02 -22.04
CA GLN A 164 1.41 -7.46 -22.55
C GLN A 164 1.49 -5.96 -22.84
N LEU A 165 2.02 -5.16 -21.90
CA LEU A 165 2.01 -3.69 -22.02
C LEU A 165 3.22 -3.14 -22.77
N ILE A 166 4.39 -3.76 -22.63
CA ILE A 166 5.66 -3.22 -23.14
C ILE A 166 6.24 -4.17 -24.18
N GLY A 167 6.39 -5.45 -23.86
CA GLY A 167 7.13 -6.43 -24.67
C GLY A 167 6.60 -6.61 -26.10
N GLN A 168 5.29 -6.54 -26.32
CA GLN A 168 4.66 -6.65 -27.64
C GLN A 168 5.04 -5.53 -28.62
N TYR A 169 5.46 -4.38 -28.10
CA TYR A 169 5.74 -3.17 -28.88
C TYR A 169 7.22 -2.84 -28.94
N LEU A 170 8.08 -3.71 -28.41
CA LEU A 170 9.52 -3.62 -28.61
C LEU A 170 9.90 -4.29 -29.92
N SER A 171 10.74 -3.62 -30.70
CA SER A 171 11.36 -4.24 -31.87
C SER A 171 12.20 -5.46 -31.47
N GLU A 172 12.36 -6.42 -32.39
CA GLU A 172 13.21 -7.60 -32.14
C GLU A 172 14.68 -7.23 -31.85
N GLU A 173 15.13 -6.07 -32.32
CA GLU A 173 16.47 -5.53 -32.07
C GLU A 173 16.57 -4.98 -30.63
N GLU A 174 15.65 -4.10 -30.22
CA GLU A 174 15.59 -3.57 -28.85
C GLU A 174 15.43 -4.70 -27.80
N ARG A 175 14.63 -5.72 -28.10
CA ARG A 175 14.45 -6.87 -27.21
C ARG A 175 15.76 -7.64 -27.01
N LYS A 176 16.52 -7.87 -28.09
CA LYS A 176 17.81 -8.55 -28.02
C LYS A 176 18.84 -7.73 -27.25
N GLU A 177 18.85 -6.41 -27.40
CA GLU A 177 19.75 -5.53 -26.66
C GLU A 177 19.47 -5.56 -25.15
N ARG A 178 18.19 -5.57 -24.76
CA ARG A 178 17.80 -5.67 -23.34
C ARG A 178 18.07 -7.05 -22.73
N GLU A 179 17.90 -8.11 -23.51
CA GLU A 179 18.14 -9.49 -23.05
C GLU A 179 19.62 -9.93 -23.15
N ALA A 180 20.44 -9.13 -23.85
CA ALA A 180 21.85 -9.41 -24.06
C ALA A 180 22.61 -9.29 -22.74
N PRO A 181 23.26 -10.38 -22.26
CA PRO A 181 24.20 -10.26 -21.17
C PRO A 181 25.34 -9.29 -21.52
N ASP A 182 25.83 -8.56 -20.52
CA ASP A 182 27.11 -7.85 -20.63
C ASP A 182 28.27 -8.85 -20.67
N LEU A 183 28.63 -9.29 -21.88
CA LEU A 183 29.61 -10.35 -22.11
C LEU A 183 31.05 -9.93 -21.78
N GLU A 184 31.32 -8.67 -21.45
CA GLU A 184 32.70 -8.17 -21.28
C GLU A 184 33.36 -8.71 -20.00
N ASN A 185 32.59 -8.97 -18.93
CA ASN A 185 33.12 -9.39 -17.62
C ASN A 185 32.34 -10.54 -16.94
N ILE A 186 31.57 -11.33 -17.70
CA ILE A 186 30.76 -12.42 -17.12
C ILE A 186 31.61 -13.65 -16.77
N THR A 187 31.55 -14.02 -15.49
CA THR A 187 32.04 -15.32 -15.01
C THR A 187 31.03 -16.44 -15.35
N PHE A 188 31.50 -17.68 -15.46
CA PHE A 188 30.62 -18.83 -15.69
C PHE A 188 29.49 -18.95 -14.63
N VAL A 189 29.80 -18.59 -13.37
CA VAL A 189 28.80 -18.58 -12.29
C VAL A 189 27.71 -17.53 -12.57
N ASN A 190 28.07 -16.33 -13.02
CA ASN A 190 27.10 -15.30 -13.38
C ASN A 190 26.23 -15.73 -14.57
N LEU A 191 26.82 -16.41 -15.57
CA LEU A 191 26.06 -16.97 -16.68
C LEU A 191 25.05 -18.03 -16.22
N LEU A 192 25.44 -18.87 -15.26
CA LEU A 192 24.56 -19.88 -14.67
C LEU A 192 23.42 -19.23 -13.86
N LEU A 193 23.74 -18.26 -13.00
CA LEU A 193 22.75 -17.50 -12.24
C LEU A 193 21.75 -16.80 -13.17
N MET A 194 22.25 -16.12 -14.22
CA MET A 194 21.38 -15.48 -15.20
C MET A 194 20.47 -16.48 -15.91
N LYS A 195 20.96 -17.69 -16.22
CA LYS A 195 20.13 -18.73 -16.83
C LYS A 195 19.03 -19.20 -15.86
N ILE A 196 19.37 -19.40 -14.58
CA ILE A 196 18.41 -19.77 -13.54
C ILE A 196 17.33 -18.70 -13.44
N SER A 197 17.70 -17.41 -13.32
CA SER A 197 16.73 -16.30 -13.26
C SER A 197 15.89 -16.18 -14.55
N LYS A 198 16.47 -16.46 -15.72
CA LYS A 198 15.73 -16.52 -17.00
C LYS A 198 14.73 -17.68 -17.06
N ASP A 199 15.04 -18.81 -16.43
CA ASP A 199 14.13 -19.95 -16.39
C ASP A 199 13.02 -19.71 -15.34
N GLU A 200 13.34 -19.13 -14.18
CA GLU A 200 12.36 -18.69 -13.15
C GLU A 200 11.35 -17.68 -13.72
N THR A 201 11.83 -16.65 -14.43
CA THR A 201 10.95 -15.64 -15.06
C THR A 201 10.03 -16.25 -16.12
N LYS A 202 10.48 -17.25 -16.89
CA LYS A 202 9.62 -17.96 -17.85
C LYS A 202 8.57 -18.82 -17.14
N GLU A 203 8.94 -19.50 -16.06
CA GLU A 203 8.00 -20.28 -15.26
C GLU A 203 6.91 -19.38 -14.65
N LEU A 204 7.30 -18.22 -14.10
CA LEU A 204 6.38 -17.20 -13.60
C LEU A 204 5.47 -16.67 -14.71
N TRP A 205 6.02 -16.37 -15.88
CA TRP A 205 5.25 -15.93 -17.06
C TRP A 205 4.18 -16.97 -17.44
N THR A 206 4.55 -18.25 -17.57
CA THR A 206 3.61 -19.33 -17.91
C THR A 206 2.56 -19.53 -16.81
N LYS A 207 2.92 -19.31 -15.54
CA LYS A 207 1.98 -19.41 -14.43
C LYS A 207 0.94 -18.28 -14.46
N GLN A 208 1.40 -17.03 -14.66
CA GLN A 208 0.54 -15.85 -14.76
C GLN A 208 -0.41 -15.94 -15.96
N GLU A 209 0.11 -16.34 -17.13
CA GLU A 209 -0.69 -16.55 -18.34
C GLU A 209 -1.84 -17.56 -18.09
N LYS A 210 -1.54 -18.67 -17.39
CA LYS A 210 -2.54 -19.69 -17.06
C LYS A 210 -3.55 -19.22 -16.02
N GLU A 211 -3.16 -18.37 -15.08
CA GLU A 211 -4.07 -17.83 -14.06
C GLU A 211 -5.09 -16.86 -14.71
N GLU A 212 -4.61 -15.98 -15.59
CA GLU A 212 -5.46 -15.04 -16.32
C GLU A 212 -6.36 -15.74 -17.35
N ASN A 213 -5.79 -16.60 -18.21
CA ASN A 213 -6.55 -17.29 -19.26
C ASN A 213 -7.34 -18.51 -18.75
N GLY A 214 -6.90 -19.13 -17.67
CA GLY A 214 -7.50 -20.35 -17.09
C GLY A 214 -8.78 -20.08 -16.30
N THR A 215 -9.08 -18.82 -15.98
CA THR A 215 -10.34 -18.42 -15.32
C THR A 215 -11.54 -18.47 -16.29
N GLN A 216 -11.32 -18.76 -17.58
CA GLN A 216 -12.35 -18.78 -18.63
C GLN A 216 -12.60 -20.15 -19.29
N ASN A 217 -11.96 -21.24 -18.83
CA ASN A 217 -12.08 -22.55 -19.48
C ASN A 217 -12.21 -23.74 -18.49
N ASP A 218 -13.14 -23.65 -17.55
CA ASP A 218 -13.51 -24.77 -16.68
C ASP A 218 -14.79 -25.48 -17.17
N SER A 219 -14.78 -25.89 -18.44
CA SER A 219 -15.71 -26.86 -19.01
C SER A 219 -15.19 -27.38 -20.35
N SER A 220 -14.11 -28.17 -20.32
CA SER A 220 -13.85 -29.28 -21.27
C SER A 220 -12.56 -29.99 -20.91
N GLN A 221 -12.62 -30.80 -19.86
CA GLN A 221 -11.68 -31.89 -19.67
C GLN A 221 -12.03 -32.98 -20.71
N SER A 222 -11.56 -32.83 -21.94
CA SER A 222 -11.56 -33.93 -22.90
C SER A 222 -10.31 -34.77 -22.67
N SER A 223 -10.48 -35.84 -21.92
CA SER A 223 -9.56 -36.98 -21.97
C SER A 223 -9.49 -37.48 -23.40
N ASP A 224 -8.34 -37.32 -24.05
CA ASP A 224 -8.03 -38.01 -25.29
C ASP A 224 -6.86 -38.95 -25.01
N GLU A 225 -7.21 -40.14 -24.50
CA GLU A 225 -6.33 -41.29 -24.44
C GLU A 225 -6.13 -41.80 -25.87
N ASN A 226 -5.01 -41.42 -26.50
CA ASN A 226 -4.51 -42.15 -27.65
C ASN A 226 -3.24 -42.89 -27.26
N GLU A 227 -3.40 -44.20 -27.04
CA GLU A 227 -2.34 -45.19 -27.09
C GLU A 227 -1.68 -45.13 -28.47
N ASP A 228 -0.42 -44.69 -28.53
CA ASP A 228 0.45 -44.99 -29.66
C ASP A 228 1.73 -45.67 -29.15
N THR A 229 1.79 -46.97 -29.45
CA THR A 229 2.83 -47.91 -29.06
C THR A 229 4.24 -47.43 -29.45
N CYS A 230 5.10 -47.17 -28.46
CA CYS A 230 6.51 -46.91 -28.68
C CYS A 230 7.28 -48.22 -28.96
N ALA A 231 7.46 -48.54 -30.24
CA ALA A 231 8.41 -49.56 -30.67
C ALA A 231 9.84 -49.12 -30.32
N ALA A 232 10.46 -49.85 -29.39
CA ALA A 232 11.84 -49.68 -28.96
C ALA A 232 12.80 -49.69 -30.17
N LYS A 233 13.43 -48.55 -30.44
CA LYS A 233 14.64 -48.47 -31.27
C LYS A 233 15.84 -48.24 -30.36
N ASN A 234 16.63 -49.30 -30.28
CA ASN A 234 17.88 -49.46 -29.57
C ASN A 234 18.89 -48.37 -29.99
N TRP A 235 19.20 -47.44 -29.09
CA TRP A 235 20.27 -46.46 -29.24
C TRP A 235 21.58 -47.05 -28.74
N ASN A 236 22.19 -47.89 -29.56
CA ASN A 236 23.55 -48.33 -29.30
C ASN A 236 24.33 -48.34 -30.61
N GLU A 237 24.76 -47.16 -31.06
CA GLU A 237 25.90 -47.05 -31.96
C GLU A 237 26.71 -45.79 -31.65
N ARG A 238 27.88 -46.09 -31.09
CA ARG A 238 29.00 -45.22 -30.78
C ARG A 238 29.55 -44.65 -32.10
N GLY A 239 29.08 -43.46 -32.47
CA GLY A 239 29.61 -42.66 -33.59
C GLY A 239 30.64 -41.65 -33.09
N THR A 240 31.89 -41.93 -33.39
CA THR A 240 33.09 -41.14 -33.09
C THR A 240 33.02 -39.76 -33.74
N TRP A 241 33.30 -38.70 -32.97
CA TRP A 241 33.46 -37.34 -33.48
C TRP A 241 34.70 -37.27 -34.39
N GLY A 242 34.52 -36.82 -35.64
CA GLY A 242 35.62 -36.46 -36.54
C GLY A 242 35.71 -37.27 -37.84
N GLU A 243 34.63 -37.35 -38.61
CA GLU A 243 34.73 -37.74 -40.03
C GLU A 243 33.88 -36.78 -40.87
N MET A 244 34.56 -36.05 -41.74
CA MET A 244 34.03 -35.00 -42.61
C MET A 244 34.29 -35.49 -44.02
N GLU A 245 33.25 -35.64 -44.86
CA GLU A 245 33.38 -35.61 -46.32
C GLU A 245 31.98 -35.51 -47.00
N ASP A 246 31.77 -34.36 -47.64
CA ASP A 246 31.14 -34.11 -48.94
C ASP A 246 29.80 -34.79 -49.34
N ASP A 247 28.66 -34.15 -49.04
CA ASP A 247 27.46 -34.20 -49.94
C ASP A 247 26.40 -33.08 -49.73
N VAL A 248 26.84 -31.82 -49.53
CA VAL A 248 25.90 -30.69 -49.20
C VAL A 248 25.34 -29.96 -50.44
N THR A 249 25.72 -30.33 -51.67
CA THR A 249 25.37 -29.52 -52.86
C THR A 249 24.05 -29.89 -53.56
N LYS A 250 23.36 -30.99 -53.20
CA LYS A 250 22.16 -31.45 -53.93
C LYS A 250 20.79 -31.08 -53.34
N LEU A 251 20.73 -30.52 -52.13
CA LEU A 251 19.44 -30.18 -51.48
C LEU A 251 18.98 -28.72 -51.69
N MET A 252 19.81 -27.86 -52.26
CA MET A 252 19.56 -26.42 -52.37
C MET A 252 18.75 -26.01 -53.63
N ASP A 253 18.69 -26.84 -54.68
CA ASP A 253 18.14 -26.45 -55.98
C ASP A 253 16.64 -26.70 -56.18
N LYS A 254 15.99 -27.50 -55.32
CA LYS A 254 14.54 -27.79 -55.43
C LYS A 254 13.65 -26.79 -54.70
N ARG A 255 14.20 -25.92 -53.85
CA ARG A 255 13.44 -24.97 -53.02
C ARG A 255 13.24 -23.59 -53.66
N LYS A 256 13.78 -23.34 -54.86
CA LYS A 256 13.69 -22.03 -55.55
C LYS A 256 12.60 -21.92 -56.62
N LYS A 257 11.83 -22.97 -56.91
CA LYS A 257 10.78 -22.95 -57.97
C LYS A 257 9.32 -22.93 -57.49
N SER A 258 9.04 -22.94 -56.18
CA SER A 258 7.66 -22.92 -55.65
C SER A 258 7.18 -21.58 -55.06
N LYS A 259 8.02 -20.55 -55.00
CA LYS A 259 7.65 -19.22 -54.44
C LYS A 259 7.14 -18.18 -55.46
N LYS A 260 6.50 -18.61 -56.55
CA LYS A 260 5.86 -17.68 -57.51
C LYS A 260 4.38 -17.99 -57.72
N ARG A 261 3.60 -18.12 -56.64
CA ARG A 261 2.13 -18.04 -56.72
C ARG A 261 1.57 -17.46 -55.42
N LYS A 262 0.92 -16.30 -55.54
CA LYS A 262 -0.03 -15.68 -54.58
C LYS A 262 0.56 -15.37 -53.18
N SER A 263 0.63 -14.12 -52.77
CA SER A 263 -0.55 -13.30 -52.52
C SER A 263 -0.17 -11.82 -52.45
N ARG A 264 -1.00 -11.00 -53.07
CA ARG A 264 -1.12 -9.56 -52.84
C ARG A 264 -1.78 -9.43 -51.46
N LEU A 265 -0.98 -9.45 -50.40
CA LEU A 265 -1.43 -8.92 -49.11
C LEU A 265 -1.36 -7.40 -49.24
N GLU A 266 -2.51 -6.77 -49.06
CA GLU A 266 -2.61 -5.40 -48.59
C GLU A 266 -1.57 -5.21 -47.47
N ALA A 267 -0.83 -4.10 -47.49
CA ALA A 267 0.09 -3.77 -46.41
C ALA A 267 -0.74 -3.65 -45.12
N VAL A 268 -0.70 -4.70 -44.31
CA VAL A 268 -1.13 -4.65 -42.91
C VAL A 268 -0.14 -3.67 -42.26
N PRO A 269 -0.61 -2.59 -41.60
CA PRO A 269 0.30 -1.72 -40.86
C PRO A 269 1.08 -2.58 -39.87
N ASP A 270 2.40 -2.35 -39.82
CA ASP A 270 3.28 -3.02 -38.88
C ASP A 270 2.71 -2.76 -37.47
N ILE A 271 2.45 -3.83 -36.73
CA ILE A 271 1.86 -3.76 -35.37
C ILE A 271 2.81 -3.01 -34.41
N ASN A 272 4.04 -2.75 -34.84
CA ASN A 272 5.12 -2.11 -34.09
C ASN A 272 5.21 -0.58 -34.23
N ASP A 273 4.39 0.08 -35.06
CA ASP A 273 4.42 1.54 -35.20
C ASP A 273 3.49 2.22 -34.17
N ILE A 274 3.69 1.92 -32.88
CA ILE A 274 3.06 2.64 -31.78
C ILE A 274 3.79 3.97 -31.59
N SER A 275 3.04 5.05 -31.39
CA SER A 275 3.64 6.38 -31.16
C SER A 275 4.48 6.35 -29.88
N ASP A 276 5.56 7.14 -29.83
CA ASP A 276 6.36 7.27 -28.60
C ASP A 276 5.51 7.70 -27.39
N ASP A 277 4.47 8.49 -27.63
CA ASP A 277 3.49 8.90 -26.60
C ASP A 277 2.67 7.71 -26.08
N GLU A 278 2.27 6.80 -26.97
CA GLU A 278 1.52 5.59 -26.60
C GLU A 278 2.42 4.59 -25.85
N ARG A 279 3.69 4.46 -26.26
CA ARG A 279 4.70 3.68 -25.54
C ARG A 279 4.89 4.21 -24.10
N HIS A 280 4.89 5.53 -23.93
CA HIS A 280 4.98 6.15 -22.61
C HIS A 280 3.75 5.85 -21.74
N LEU A 281 2.54 5.93 -22.31
CA LEU A 281 1.30 5.60 -21.59
C LEU A 281 1.27 4.14 -21.13
N LEU A 282 1.69 3.22 -21.99
CA LEU A 282 1.77 1.79 -21.66
C LEU A 282 2.81 1.51 -20.55
N MET A 283 3.94 2.21 -20.59
CA MET A 283 4.93 2.14 -19.50
C MET A 283 4.36 2.68 -18.19
N GLU A 284 3.64 3.81 -18.23
CA GLU A 284 3.00 4.40 -17.05
C GLU A 284 1.91 3.47 -16.48
N GLU A 285 1.14 2.80 -17.33
CA GLU A 285 0.16 1.79 -16.92
C GLU A 285 0.82 0.59 -16.25
N PHE A 286 1.94 0.11 -16.81
CA PHE A 286 2.73 -0.96 -16.20
C PHE A 286 3.23 -0.55 -14.81
N MET A 287 3.86 0.62 -14.69
CA MET A 287 4.36 1.14 -13.42
C MET A 287 3.23 1.33 -12.40
N SER A 288 2.11 1.93 -12.82
CA SER A 288 0.94 2.16 -11.97
C SER A 288 0.35 0.86 -11.45
N THR A 289 0.26 -0.16 -12.30
CA THR A 289 -0.23 -1.49 -11.90
C THR A 289 0.70 -2.14 -10.88
N MET A 290 2.02 -2.02 -11.07
CA MET A 290 3.02 -2.52 -10.11
C MET A 290 2.97 -1.75 -8.78
N TYR A 291 2.77 -0.43 -8.81
CA TYR A 291 2.58 0.37 -7.60
C TYR A 291 1.29 -0.01 -6.85
N ASN A 292 0.21 -0.26 -7.58
CA ASN A 292 -1.05 -0.71 -6.99
C ASN A 292 -0.92 -2.11 -6.38
N SER A 293 -0.20 -3.03 -7.04
CA SER A 293 0.14 -4.35 -6.48
C SER A 293 0.87 -4.23 -5.15
N PHE A 294 1.84 -3.31 -5.07
CA PHE A 294 2.57 -3.04 -3.85
C PHE A 294 1.68 -2.49 -2.73
N ILE A 295 0.81 -1.51 -3.05
CA ILE A 295 -0.13 -0.91 -2.08
C ILE A 295 -1.14 -1.95 -1.57
N ASP A 296 -1.66 -2.80 -2.47
CA ASP A 296 -2.58 -3.87 -2.12
C ASP A 296 -1.91 -5.00 -1.31
N GLY A 297 -0.58 -5.10 -1.35
CA GLY A 297 0.16 -6.12 -0.59
C GLY A 297 0.25 -7.46 -1.30
N LYS A 298 0.22 -7.46 -2.63
CA LYS A 298 0.26 -8.68 -3.46
C LYS A 298 1.68 -9.14 -3.76
N ASP A 299 2.69 -8.33 -3.44
CA ASP A 299 4.08 -8.65 -3.77
C ASP A 299 4.67 -9.60 -2.72
N ALA A 300 4.71 -10.90 -3.04
CA ALA A 300 5.16 -11.95 -2.12
C ALA A 300 6.63 -11.81 -1.68
N ASP A 301 7.46 -11.14 -2.48
CA ASP A 301 8.90 -10.98 -2.21
C ASP A 301 9.18 -9.87 -1.18
N PHE A 302 8.16 -9.08 -0.79
CA PHE A 302 8.30 -7.95 0.12
C PHE A 302 7.73 -8.24 1.52
N ASP A 303 8.51 -8.00 2.58
CA ASP A 303 8.04 -8.13 3.96
C ASP A 303 7.27 -6.89 4.41
N TYR A 304 5.94 -6.91 4.20
CA TYR A 304 5.05 -5.82 4.61
C TYR A 304 4.94 -5.60 6.12
N SER A 305 5.36 -6.57 6.95
CA SER A 305 5.25 -6.49 8.41
C SER A 305 5.93 -5.23 8.97
N GLN A 306 7.03 -4.80 8.33
CA GLN A 306 7.81 -3.63 8.74
C GLN A 306 7.09 -2.30 8.44
N ILE A 307 6.21 -2.26 7.44
CA ILE A 307 5.48 -1.05 7.03
C ILE A 307 4.12 -1.02 7.72
N ASP A 308 3.38 -2.13 7.65
CA ASP A 308 1.98 -2.20 8.06
C ASP A 308 1.79 -1.93 9.57
N SER A 309 2.79 -2.25 10.38
CA SER A 309 2.78 -2.03 11.83
C SER A 309 3.48 -0.74 12.27
N ASN A 310 4.14 -0.02 11.35
CA ASN A 310 4.97 1.12 11.72
C ASN A 310 4.19 2.45 11.63
N PRO A 311 3.98 3.15 12.76
CA PRO A 311 3.27 4.43 12.78
C PRO A 311 4.02 5.57 12.09
N ASP A 312 5.32 5.44 11.80
CA ASP A 312 6.11 6.49 11.13
C ASP A 312 5.70 6.71 9.66
N TYR A 313 4.92 5.78 9.10
CA TYR A 313 4.32 5.89 7.77
C TYR A 313 2.87 6.41 7.79
N ASP A 314 2.30 6.70 8.97
CA ASP A 314 0.97 7.32 9.08
C ASP A 314 1.08 8.79 8.62
N CYS A 315 0.94 9.03 7.32
CA CYS A 315 1.00 10.37 6.74
C CYS A 315 -0.29 11.15 7.08
N ILE A 316 -0.18 12.18 7.92
CA ILE A 316 -1.33 13.01 8.33
C ILE A 316 -1.97 13.70 7.12
N ASP A 317 -1.16 14.22 6.19
CA ASP A 317 -1.63 14.94 5.01
C ASP A 317 -2.48 14.06 4.08
N VAL A 318 -2.14 12.78 3.95
CA VAL A 318 -2.94 11.81 3.15
C VAL A 318 -4.27 11.57 3.85
N ARG A 319 -4.23 11.37 5.16
CA ARG A 319 -5.46 11.16 5.94
C ARG A 319 -6.38 12.37 5.91
N GLU A 320 -5.84 13.59 5.96
CA GLU A 320 -6.64 14.82 5.87
C GLU A 320 -7.38 14.89 4.54
N LYS A 321 -6.70 14.59 3.43
CA LYS A 321 -7.34 14.54 2.10
C LYS A 321 -8.41 13.47 2.01
N ASP A 322 -8.17 12.27 2.52
CA ASP A 322 -9.19 11.21 2.52
C ASP A 322 -10.42 11.61 3.34
N GLU A 323 -10.21 12.33 4.45
CA GLU A 323 -11.27 12.85 5.32
C GLU A 323 -12.03 14.01 4.64
N GLU A 324 -11.35 14.88 3.90
CA GLU A 324 -11.93 15.93 3.06
C GLU A 324 -12.76 15.33 1.91
N GLU A 325 -12.21 14.40 1.12
CA GLU A 325 -12.90 13.73 0.01
C GLU A 325 -14.16 13.02 0.52
N LYS A 326 -14.07 12.32 1.67
CA LYS A 326 -15.22 11.70 2.31
C LYS A 326 -16.30 12.72 2.73
N TYR A 327 -15.90 13.91 3.14
CA TYR A 327 -16.83 14.98 3.45
C TYR A 327 -17.55 15.47 2.18
N PHE A 328 -16.82 15.68 1.09
CA PHE A 328 -17.39 16.09 -0.20
C PHE A 328 -18.31 15.02 -0.81
N ASP A 329 -17.95 13.74 -0.73
CA ASP A 329 -18.79 12.64 -1.24
C ASP A 329 -20.08 12.46 -0.43
N ALA A 330 -20.05 12.82 0.86
CA ALA A 330 -21.23 12.78 1.73
C ALA A 330 -22.16 13.99 1.52
N GLU A 331 -21.66 15.10 0.96
CA GLU A 331 -22.44 16.24 0.54
C GLU A 331 -23.11 15.92 -0.81
N THR A 332 -24.31 15.35 -0.76
CA THR A 332 -25.15 15.29 -1.95
C THR A 332 -25.43 16.73 -2.39
N PRO A 333 -25.19 17.11 -3.65
CA PRO A 333 -25.56 18.43 -4.13
C PRO A 333 -27.04 18.63 -3.79
N GLU A 334 -27.33 19.61 -2.93
CA GLU A 334 -28.68 20.05 -2.68
C GLU A 334 -29.15 20.65 -4.00
N ASP A 335 -29.83 19.83 -4.82
CA ASP A 335 -30.54 20.31 -5.97
C ASP A 335 -31.50 21.36 -5.43
N VAL A 336 -31.15 22.63 -5.64
CA VAL A 336 -32.06 23.75 -5.42
C VAL A 336 -33.14 23.60 -6.47
N GLU A 337 -34.09 22.69 -6.21
CA GLU A 337 -35.40 22.73 -6.82
C GLU A 337 -35.94 24.10 -6.45
N MET A 338 -35.84 25.04 -7.41
CA MET A 338 -36.74 26.18 -7.48
C MET A 338 -38.15 25.60 -7.56
N GLU A 339 -38.72 25.26 -6.40
CA GLU A 339 -40.09 24.82 -6.27
C GLU A 339 -40.95 25.95 -6.85
N ALA A 340 -41.48 25.68 -8.04
CA ALA A 340 -42.61 26.41 -8.57
C ALA A 340 -43.74 26.24 -7.56
N VAL A 341 -44.01 27.32 -6.81
CA VAL A 341 -45.07 27.43 -5.80
C VAL A 341 -46.38 26.86 -6.37
N ALA A 342 -46.70 25.63 -5.98
CA ALA A 342 -47.98 25.00 -6.24
C ALA A 342 -48.84 25.20 -4.99
N ASP A 343 -49.79 26.13 -5.11
CA ASP A 343 -50.87 26.36 -4.15
C ASP A 343 -51.55 25.03 -3.76
N THR A 344 -51.42 24.64 -2.50
CA THR A 344 -52.38 23.74 -1.84
C THR A 344 -52.82 24.35 -0.50
N PRO A 345 -54.12 24.34 -0.17
CA PRO A 345 -54.69 25.21 0.85
C PRO A 345 -54.54 24.63 2.26
N VAL A 346 -54.02 25.44 3.19
CA VAL A 346 -53.95 25.15 4.64
C VAL A 346 -55.15 25.83 5.34
N PRO A 347 -55.81 25.20 6.35
CA PRO A 347 -57.02 25.72 6.97
C PRO A 347 -56.79 26.98 7.82
N GLU A 348 -57.78 27.87 7.73
CA GLU A 348 -57.73 29.32 8.02
C GLU A 348 -57.88 29.69 9.50
N SER A 349 -57.10 29.09 10.40
CA SER A 349 -57.16 29.49 11.82
C SER A 349 -55.84 29.31 12.56
N GLN A 350 -54.83 30.11 12.17
CA GLN A 350 -53.75 30.67 13.03
C GLN A 350 -52.58 31.30 12.22
N MET A 351 -52.84 32.16 11.23
CA MET A 351 -51.75 32.92 10.59
C MET A 351 -51.78 34.39 11.02
N LEU A 352 -50.68 34.81 11.67
CA LEU A 352 -50.31 36.23 11.76
C LEU A 352 -50.02 36.75 10.34
N PRO A 353 -50.29 38.04 10.05
CA PRO A 353 -50.08 38.58 8.71
C PRO A 353 -48.59 38.47 8.31
N PRO A 354 -48.29 38.14 7.05
CA PRO A 354 -46.92 38.06 6.57
C PRO A 354 -46.24 39.45 6.67
N PRO A 355 -44.94 39.49 7.05
CA PRO A 355 -44.22 40.74 7.19
C PRO A 355 -44.15 41.47 5.84
N SER A 356 -44.29 42.78 5.90
CA SER A 356 -44.30 43.65 4.73
C SER A 356 -42.96 43.58 3.98
N LEU A 357 -42.96 43.89 2.67
CA LEU A 357 -41.75 43.96 1.85
C LEU A 357 -40.68 44.92 2.43
N ALA A 358 -41.08 45.90 3.24
CA ALA A 358 -40.16 46.79 3.93
C ALA A 358 -39.47 46.13 5.15
N GLU A 359 -40.16 45.21 5.82
CA GLU A 359 -39.60 44.43 6.95
C GLU A 359 -38.67 43.33 6.44
N LYS A 360 -39.01 42.69 5.30
CA LYS A 360 -38.10 41.72 4.66
C LYS A 360 -36.81 42.36 4.17
N ARG A 361 -36.91 43.53 3.52
CA ARG A 361 -35.72 44.28 3.08
C ARG A 361 -34.85 44.75 4.24
N LYS A 362 -35.47 45.14 5.38
CA LYS A 362 -34.72 45.48 6.59
C LYS A 362 -34.03 44.28 7.21
N ALA A 363 -34.67 43.12 7.22
CA ALA A 363 -34.05 41.89 7.72
C ALA A 363 -32.87 41.47 6.84
N GLU A 364 -33.00 41.58 5.51
CA GLU A 364 -31.89 41.33 4.56
C GLU A 364 -30.76 42.35 4.74
N GLU A 365 -31.05 43.65 4.94
CA GLU A 365 -30.03 44.68 5.21
C GLU A 365 -29.32 44.44 6.56
N GLU A 366 -30.03 44.01 7.60
CA GLU A 366 -29.46 43.69 8.92
C GLU A 366 -28.60 42.40 8.88
N GLU A 367 -28.95 41.43 8.03
CA GLU A 367 -28.13 40.23 7.80
C GLU A 367 -26.85 40.54 7.00
N GLU A 368 -26.92 41.41 5.99
CA GLU A 368 -25.73 41.86 5.24
C GLU A 368 -24.77 42.68 6.13
N ASP A 369 -25.29 43.57 6.96
CA ASP A 369 -24.48 44.38 7.90
C ASP A 369 -23.79 43.51 8.97
N THR A 370 -24.45 42.44 9.42
CA THR A 370 -23.84 41.49 10.38
C THR A 370 -22.78 40.62 9.73
N LEU A 371 -22.96 40.22 8.47
CA LEU A 371 -21.94 39.51 7.71
C LEU A 371 -20.71 40.38 7.43
N ASP A 372 -20.89 41.66 7.06
CA ASP A 372 -19.78 42.59 6.82
C ASP A 372 -19.05 42.94 8.13
N ALA A 373 -19.76 43.06 9.25
CA ALA A 373 -19.15 43.21 10.57
C ALA A 373 -18.34 41.97 10.98
N PHE A 374 -18.83 40.77 10.67
CA PHE A 374 -18.09 39.53 10.90
C PHE A 374 -16.83 39.46 10.03
N MET A 375 -16.93 39.73 8.72
CA MET A 375 -15.77 39.73 7.81
C MET A 375 -14.71 40.75 8.21
N ARG A 376 -15.12 41.95 8.66
CA ARG A 376 -14.19 42.95 9.20
C ARG A 376 -13.52 42.54 10.51
N THR A 377 -14.16 41.70 11.33
CA THR A 377 -13.54 41.19 12.57
C THR A 377 -12.66 39.98 12.33
N VAL A 378 -12.86 39.24 11.23
CA VAL A 378 -11.94 38.18 10.77
C VAL A 378 -10.71 38.78 10.09
N GLU A 379 -10.84 39.95 9.44
CA GLU A 379 -9.73 40.78 8.94
C GLU A 379 -8.94 41.51 10.05
N VAL A 380 -8.70 40.85 11.19
CA VAL A 380 -7.61 41.28 12.06
C VAL A 380 -6.32 41.23 11.23
N PRO A 381 -5.50 42.29 11.18
CA PRO A 381 -4.15 42.18 10.64
C PRO A 381 -3.38 41.25 11.57
N CYS A 382 -3.41 39.95 11.22
CA CYS A 382 -2.44 38.97 11.69
C CYS A 382 -1.05 39.60 11.50
N GLN A 383 -0.14 39.30 12.43
CA GLN A 383 1.22 39.83 12.55
C GLN A 383 2.15 39.47 11.37
N THR A 384 1.61 39.37 10.17
CA THR A 384 2.29 39.08 8.91
C THR A 384 3.09 40.27 8.40
N SER A 385 2.80 41.50 8.82
CA SER A 385 3.56 42.70 8.41
C SER A 385 4.95 42.76 9.05
N GLU A 386 5.11 42.33 10.31
CA GLU A 386 6.43 42.25 10.96
C GLU A 386 7.26 41.10 10.40
N LEU A 387 6.64 39.94 10.14
CA LEU A 387 7.34 38.79 9.55
C LEU A 387 7.72 39.01 8.08
N THR A 388 6.86 39.63 7.26
CA THR A 388 7.22 39.98 5.87
C THR A 388 8.30 41.06 5.80
N SER A 389 8.32 42.00 6.75
CA SER A 389 9.39 42.98 6.90
C SER A 389 10.71 42.34 7.33
N ALA A 390 10.65 41.37 8.26
CA ALA A 390 11.81 40.59 8.70
C ALA A 390 12.38 39.71 7.57
N PHE A 391 11.51 39.06 6.78
CA PHE A 391 11.91 38.26 5.62
C PHE A 391 12.56 39.09 4.50
N ARG A 392 12.04 40.30 4.21
CA ARG A 392 12.70 41.21 3.25
C ARG A 392 14.08 41.66 3.73
N ASN A 393 14.23 41.97 5.02
CA ASN A 393 15.53 42.35 5.58
C ASN A 393 16.55 41.21 5.56
N LEU A 394 16.11 39.96 5.80
CA LEU A 394 16.98 38.78 5.70
C LEU A 394 17.42 38.49 4.25
N CYS A 395 16.53 38.71 3.28
CA CYS A 395 16.83 38.56 1.86
C CYS A 395 17.86 39.60 1.38
N HIS A 396 17.77 40.85 1.86
CA HIS A 396 18.79 41.87 1.60
C HIS A 396 20.14 41.57 2.26
N GLN A 397 20.17 41.05 3.49
CA GLN A 397 21.44 40.66 4.13
C GLN A 397 22.14 39.51 3.40
N SER A 398 21.39 38.51 2.93
CA SER A 398 21.93 37.40 2.14
C SER A 398 22.47 37.86 0.77
N ALA A 399 21.81 38.83 0.12
CA ALA A 399 22.27 39.38 -1.15
C ALA A 399 23.58 40.20 -1.01
N VAL A 400 23.74 40.95 0.08
CA VAL A 400 24.96 41.71 0.37
C VAL A 400 26.14 40.77 0.70
N GLN A 401 25.92 39.72 1.49
CA GLN A 401 26.96 38.72 1.78
C GLN A 401 27.37 37.89 0.54
N ALA A 402 26.44 37.65 -0.40
CA ALA A 402 26.75 36.99 -1.67
C ALA A 402 27.62 37.87 -2.59
N GLN A 403 27.39 39.19 -2.61
CA GLN A 403 28.25 40.13 -3.36
C GLN A 403 29.65 40.31 -2.73
N GLU A 404 29.77 40.27 -1.40
CA GLU A 404 31.08 40.34 -0.74
C GLU A 404 31.94 39.10 -0.97
N LYS A 405 31.33 37.90 -1.00
CA LYS A 405 32.04 36.65 -1.32
C LYS A 405 32.56 36.59 -2.76
N SER A 406 31.94 37.32 -3.70
CA SER A 406 32.42 37.36 -5.11
C SER A 406 33.57 38.35 -5.33
N ARG A 407 33.74 39.35 -4.45
CA ARG A 407 34.80 40.38 -4.58
C ARG A 407 36.20 39.95 -4.12
N VAL A 408 36.36 38.80 -3.47
CA VAL A 408 37.65 38.37 -2.89
C VAL A 408 38.59 37.69 -3.89
N LYS A 409 38.19 37.43 -5.15
CA LYS A 409 39.06 36.80 -6.17
C LYS A 409 39.79 37.79 -7.10
N LYS A 410 40.53 38.77 -6.56
CA LYS A 410 41.58 39.47 -7.33
C LYS A 410 42.96 39.09 -6.79
N THR A 411 43.53 38.04 -7.39
CA THR A 411 44.92 37.64 -7.18
C THR A 411 45.87 38.73 -7.69
N HIS A 412 46.75 39.23 -6.82
CA HIS A 412 47.88 40.08 -7.21
C HIS A 412 48.91 39.22 -7.96
N VAL A 413 49.15 39.51 -9.23
CA VAL A 413 50.22 38.89 -10.02
C VAL A 413 51.49 39.72 -9.84
N ILE A 414 52.42 39.24 -9.03
CA ILE A 414 53.78 39.80 -8.92
C ILE A 414 54.60 39.25 -10.09
N LYS A 415 55.00 40.11 -11.03
CA LYS A 415 55.95 39.76 -12.09
C LYS A 415 57.38 39.87 -11.57
N ILE A 416 58.08 38.74 -11.51
CA ILE A 416 59.53 38.69 -11.25
C ILE A 416 60.23 38.61 -12.61
N ASN A 417 61.02 39.62 -12.96
CA ASN A 417 61.88 39.59 -14.16
C ASN A 417 63.21 38.94 -13.80
N LEU A 418 63.49 37.78 -14.39
CA LEU A 418 64.83 37.18 -14.40
C LEU A 418 65.54 37.62 -15.68
N LYS A 419 66.56 38.47 -15.53
CA LYS A 419 67.57 38.72 -16.58
C LYS A 419 68.44 37.47 -16.69
N GLN A 420 68.55 36.93 -17.91
CA GLN A 420 69.66 36.06 -18.28
C GLN A 420 70.75 36.96 -18.89
N ASP A 421 71.92 36.95 -18.26
CA ASP A 421 73.19 37.35 -18.87
C ASP A 421 73.86 36.09 -19.47
#